data_AF-A0A4Y2A125-F1
#
_entry.id   AF-A0A4Y2A125-F1
#
_cell.length_a   1.000
_cell.length_b   1.000
_cell.length_c   1.000
_cell.angle_alpha   90.00
_cell.angle_beta   90.00
_cell.angle_gamma   90.00
#
_symmetry.space_group_name_H-M   'P 1'
#
loop_
_entity.id
_entity.type
_entity.pdbx_description
1 polymer ?
#
loop_
_entity_poly.entity_id
_entity_poly.type
_entity_poly.pdbx_seq_one_letter_code
_entity_poly.pdbx_strand_id
1 'polypeptide(L)'
;MNKNLLKIWYYTVIEKALLYGASVWGGALTKNQIDRLHSIQRIFLLKFTRAFRTSSTNVLNVLTGIPPLHIVAKAEFIKFRIWVNRSNEYNTIFDINLLDKYVPFKNIPSRQKLINLDSKISNADYEIYTDGSRIENETGFAVCILKDEINIQNYLFKLNTFNSVFQAELAAIEFAVNWAVKEKVKVNIHTDSLSSISAINSANTRSEFVNKVKSNIYKAKNMVGLSWVKAHVGIPGNELADQQAKLAITSGEKFVIPAPYSHLKGLLKNYIVNEWNEY
;
A
#
# COMPACT_ATOMS: atom_id res chain seq x y z
N MET A 1 6.49 14.75 31.35
CA MET A 1 6.58 13.79 30.23
C MET A 1 5.41 14.01 29.30
N ASN A 2 5.66 14.23 28.01
CA ASN A 2 4.64 14.56 27.00
C ASN A 2 3.70 13.36 26.76
N LYS A 3 2.38 13.55 26.88
CA LYS A 3 1.37 12.50 26.69
C LYS A 3 1.43 11.88 25.27
N ASN A 4 1.74 12.69 24.26
CA ASN A 4 1.87 12.21 22.88
C ASN A 4 3.09 11.31 22.72
N LEU A 5 4.21 11.64 23.37
CA LEU A 5 5.40 10.80 23.37
C LEU A 5 5.09 9.43 24.02
N LEU A 6 4.44 9.41 25.18
CA LEU A 6 4.07 8.15 25.84
C LEU A 6 3.16 7.26 24.99
N LYS A 7 2.19 7.87 24.31
CA LYS A 7 1.29 7.17 23.39
C LYS A 7 2.05 6.61 22.18
N ILE A 8 3.03 7.35 21.63
CA ILE A 8 3.92 6.85 20.58
C ILE A 8 4.71 5.63 21.07
N TRP A 9 5.32 5.71 22.25
CA TRP A 9 6.08 4.60 22.83
C TRP A 9 5.22 3.37 23.09
N TYR A 10 3.97 3.57 23.51
CA TYR A 10 3.01 2.47 23.66
C TYR A 10 2.80 1.73 22.33
N TYR A 11 2.42 2.45 21.27
CA TYR A 11 2.12 1.82 19.97
C TYR A 11 3.33 1.23 19.27
N THR A 12 4.51 1.83 19.45
CA THR A 12 5.73 1.41 18.76
C THR A 12 6.47 0.27 19.47
N VAL A 13 6.43 0.24 20.81
CA VAL A 13 7.21 -0.72 21.61
C VAL A 13 6.30 -1.66 22.40
N ILE A 14 5.48 -1.11 23.31
CA ILE A 14 4.74 -1.91 24.29
C ILE A 14 3.70 -2.81 23.60
N GLU A 15 2.85 -2.23 22.76
CA GLU A 15 1.83 -2.99 22.02
C GLU A 15 2.48 -4.05 21.14
N LYS A 16 3.58 -3.73 20.44
CA LYS A 16 4.26 -4.69 19.55
C LYS A 16 4.89 -5.84 20.31
N ALA A 17 5.45 -5.58 21.49
CA ALA A 17 5.97 -6.62 22.36
C ALA A 17 4.84 -7.53 22.88
N LEU A 18 3.74 -6.93 23.35
CA LEU A 18 2.61 -7.69 23.91
C LEU A 18 1.84 -8.49 22.86
N LEU A 19 1.73 -7.98 21.64
CA LEU A 19 1.05 -8.63 20.51
C LEU A 19 1.97 -9.51 19.68
N TYR A 20 3.19 -9.78 20.15
CA TYR A 20 4.06 -10.72 19.47
C TYR A 20 3.39 -12.09 19.37
N GLY A 21 3.30 -12.63 18.16
CA GLY A 21 2.63 -13.89 17.88
C GLY A 21 1.09 -13.83 17.94
N ALA A 22 0.46 -12.65 18.07
CA ALA A 22 -0.99 -12.52 18.09
C ALA A 22 -1.66 -13.07 16.82
N SER A 23 -0.92 -13.14 15.71
CA SER A 23 -1.30 -13.84 14.49
C SER A 23 -1.67 -15.31 14.69
N VAL A 24 -1.23 -15.94 15.78
CA VAL A 24 -1.49 -17.34 16.12
C VAL A 24 -2.50 -17.45 17.27
N TRP A 25 -2.25 -16.77 18.39
CA TRP A 25 -3.06 -16.93 19.60
C TRP A 25 -4.27 -15.99 19.69
N GLY A 26 -4.31 -14.91 18.90
CA GLY A 26 -5.34 -13.86 19.00
C GLY A 26 -6.77 -14.33 18.70
N GLY A 27 -6.94 -15.45 17.99
CA GLY A 27 -8.23 -16.04 17.66
C GLY A 27 -8.80 -17.01 18.71
N ALA A 28 -8.04 -17.33 19.76
CA ALA A 28 -8.40 -18.37 20.74
C ALA A 28 -8.32 -17.84 22.19
N LEU A 29 -8.67 -16.58 22.40
CA LEU A 29 -8.62 -15.94 23.72
C LEU A 29 -9.80 -16.35 24.60
N THR A 30 -9.50 -16.91 25.78
CA THR A 30 -10.47 -17.15 26.86
C THR A 30 -10.69 -15.91 27.71
N LYS A 31 -11.78 -15.87 28.49
CA LYS A 31 -12.07 -14.76 29.43
C LYS A 31 -10.88 -14.45 30.34
N ASN A 32 -10.27 -15.47 30.95
CA ASN A 32 -9.10 -15.29 31.83
C ASN A 32 -7.90 -14.65 31.12
N GLN A 33 -7.68 -14.98 29.84
CA GLN A 33 -6.61 -14.38 29.04
C GLN A 33 -6.94 -12.93 28.68
N ILE A 34 -8.20 -12.63 28.36
CA ILE A 34 -8.69 -11.27 28.11
C ILE A 34 -8.51 -10.40 29.36
N ASP A 35 -8.91 -10.90 30.54
CA ASP A 35 -8.76 -10.19 31.82
C ASP A 35 -7.28 -9.90 32.15
N ARG A 36 -6.38 -10.84 31.82
CA ARG A 36 -4.93 -10.66 31.97
C ARG A 36 -4.38 -9.59 31.04
N LEU A 37 -4.79 -9.59 29.76
CA LEU A 37 -4.42 -8.53 28.80
C LEU A 37 -4.92 -7.16 29.26
N HIS A 38 -6.15 -7.07 29.74
CA HIS A 38 -6.69 -5.84 30.33
C HIS A 38 -5.86 -5.37 31.52
N SER A 39 -5.51 -6.27 32.44
CA SER A 39 -4.71 -5.94 33.63
C SER A 39 -3.33 -5.39 33.26
N ILE A 40 -2.67 -5.98 32.26
CA ILE A 40 -1.37 -5.49 31.76
C ILE A 40 -1.53 -4.12 31.10
N GLN A 41 -2.48 -3.97 30.17
CA GLN A 41 -2.70 -2.72 29.45
C GLN A 41 -3.04 -1.56 30.41
N ARG A 42 -3.88 -1.84 31.42
CA ARG A 42 -4.32 -0.88 32.43
C ARG A 42 -3.18 -0.15 33.13
N ILE A 43 -2.07 -0.83 33.41
CA ILE A 43 -0.89 -0.23 34.05
C ILE A 43 -0.37 0.96 33.25
N PHE A 44 -0.33 0.83 31.92
CA PHE A 44 0.10 1.89 31.02
C PHE A 44 -0.95 2.98 30.90
N LEU A 45 -2.23 2.62 30.73
CA LEU A 45 -3.30 3.59 30.59
C LEU A 45 -3.43 4.52 31.80
N LEU A 46 -3.33 3.99 33.03
CA LEU A 46 -3.32 4.80 34.25
C LEU A 46 -2.13 5.76 34.29
N LYS A 47 -0.94 5.34 33.86
CA LYS A 47 0.24 6.22 33.79
C LYS A 47 0.05 7.34 32.76
N PHE A 48 -0.64 7.08 31.66
CA PHE A 48 -0.89 8.06 30.60
C PHE A 48 -1.92 9.11 31.00
N THR A 49 -3.03 8.67 31.62
CA THR A 49 -4.12 9.56 32.01
C THR A 49 -3.87 10.26 33.34
N ARG A 50 -3.09 9.65 34.24
CA ARG A 50 -3.00 10.01 35.67
C ARG A 50 -4.36 9.96 36.38
N ALA A 51 -5.28 9.13 35.88
CA ALA A 51 -6.59 8.92 36.49
C ALA A 51 -6.48 8.15 37.81
N PHE A 52 -7.58 8.17 38.58
CA PHE A 52 -7.67 7.41 39.83
C PHE A 52 -7.51 5.91 39.58
N ARG A 53 -6.92 5.20 40.56
CA ARG A 53 -6.76 3.74 40.50
C ARG A 53 -8.09 2.99 40.39
N THR A 54 -9.21 3.62 40.76
CA THR A 54 -10.57 3.09 40.67
C THR A 54 -11.23 3.30 39.31
N SER A 55 -10.69 4.13 38.42
CA SER A 55 -11.26 4.38 37.09
C SER A 55 -11.31 3.08 36.27
N SER A 56 -12.43 2.73 35.65
CA SER A 56 -12.55 1.47 34.89
C SER A 56 -11.59 1.44 33.69
N THR A 57 -11.13 0.25 33.29
CA THR A 57 -10.18 0.13 32.16
C THR A 57 -10.79 0.62 30.85
N ASN A 58 -12.07 0.32 30.60
CA ASN A 58 -12.79 0.78 29.41
C ASN A 58 -12.80 2.31 29.31
N VAL A 59 -13.06 3.03 30.41
CA VAL A 59 -13.00 4.50 30.43
C VAL A 59 -11.58 4.99 30.09
N LEU A 60 -10.54 4.32 30.60
CA LEU A 60 -9.16 4.68 30.30
C LEU A 60 -8.81 4.44 28.82
N ASN A 61 -9.29 3.36 28.22
CA ASN A 61 -9.13 3.09 26.79
C ASN A 61 -9.73 4.24 25.96
N VAL A 62 -10.95 4.67 26.31
CA VAL A 62 -11.65 5.75 25.60
C VAL A 62 -10.90 7.08 25.75
N LEU A 63 -10.55 7.46 26.98
CA LEU A 63 -9.83 8.71 27.26
C LEU A 63 -8.46 8.79 26.58
N THR A 64 -7.78 7.65 26.42
CA THR A 64 -6.49 7.59 25.74
C THR A 64 -6.61 7.43 24.24
N GLY A 65 -7.77 7.05 23.71
CA GLY A 65 -7.93 6.61 22.32
C GLY A 65 -7.02 5.41 22.00
N ILE A 66 -6.92 4.46 22.94
CA ILE A 66 -6.17 3.21 22.78
C ILE A 66 -7.17 2.06 22.90
N PRO A 67 -7.37 1.23 21.87
CA PRO A 67 -8.35 0.14 21.91
C PRO A 67 -7.92 -0.97 22.90
N PRO A 68 -8.87 -1.76 23.42
CA PRO A 68 -8.58 -2.94 24.24
C PRO A 68 -7.62 -3.91 23.53
N LEU A 69 -6.60 -4.36 24.24
CA LEU A 69 -5.51 -5.15 23.65
C LEU A 69 -5.98 -6.48 23.03
N HIS A 70 -7.00 -7.10 23.59
CA HIS A 70 -7.57 -8.35 23.07
C HIS A 70 -8.29 -8.16 21.71
N ILE A 71 -8.94 -7.01 21.49
CA ILE A 71 -9.55 -6.65 20.20
C ILE A 71 -8.45 -6.47 19.14
N VAL A 72 -7.37 -5.77 19.49
CA VAL A 72 -6.22 -5.61 18.58
C VAL A 72 -5.56 -6.95 18.28
N ALA A 73 -5.42 -7.84 19.26
CA ALA A 73 -4.90 -9.19 19.06
C ALA A 73 -5.76 -10.02 18.09
N LYS A 74 -7.09 -9.96 18.23
CA LYS A 74 -8.04 -10.61 17.31
C LYS A 74 -7.91 -10.06 15.89
N ALA A 75 -7.75 -8.74 15.73
CA ALA A 75 -7.52 -8.13 14.42
C ALA A 75 -6.18 -8.57 13.79
N GLU A 76 -5.12 -8.72 14.57
CA GLU A 76 -3.82 -9.25 14.11
C GLU A 76 -3.94 -10.72 13.66
N PHE A 77 -4.73 -11.54 14.36
CA PHE A 77 -5.08 -12.90 13.96
C PHE A 77 -5.83 -12.93 12.62
N ILE A 78 -6.92 -12.16 12.50
CA ILE A 78 -7.72 -12.07 11.28
C ILE A 78 -6.85 -11.64 10.09
N LYS A 79 -6.01 -10.62 10.29
CA LYS A 79 -5.05 -10.14 9.28
C LYS A 79 -4.17 -11.27 8.75
N PHE A 80 -3.62 -12.09 9.63
CA PHE A 80 -2.78 -13.22 9.26
C PHE A 80 -3.58 -14.29 8.50
N ARG A 81 -4.79 -14.62 8.97
CA ARG A 81 -5.69 -15.58 8.32
C ARG A 81 -6.04 -15.15 6.89
N ILE A 82 -6.29 -13.86 6.66
CA ILE A 82 -6.58 -13.31 5.33
C ILE A 82 -5.28 -13.22 4.50
N TRP A 83 -4.31 -12.42 4.94
CA TRP A 83 -3.16 -12.05 4.11
C TRP A 83 -2.20 -13.21 3.83
N VAL A 84 -1.94 -14.05 4.85
CA VAL A 84 -0.94 -15.13 4.75
C VAL A 84 -1.60 -16.45 4.42
N ASN A 85 -2.64 -16.85 5.16
CA ASN A 85 -3.28 -18.16 4.98
C ASN A 85 -4.31 -18.20 3.86
N ARG A 86 -4.68 -17.06 3.28
CA ARG A 86 -5.69 -16.95 2.23
C ARG A 86 -7.03 -17.60 2.62
N SER A 87 -7.44 -17.43 3.87
CA SER A 87 -8.67 -18.01 4.43
C SER A 87 -9.92 -17.25 3.99
N ASN A 88 -10.90 -17.97 3.43
CA ASN A 88 -12.19 -17.39 3.01
C ASN A 88 -13.16 -17.12 4.18
N GLU A 89 -12.83 -17.56 5.40
CA GLU A 89 -13.63 -17.38 6.62
C GLU A 89 -14.02 -15.91 6.88
N TYR A 90 -13.19 -14.96 6.44
CA TYR A 90 -13.39 -13.53 6.66
C TYR A 90 -13.71 -12.75 5.38
N ASN A 91 -14.32 -13.40 4.39
CA ASN A 91 -14.75 -12.74 3.14
C ASN A 91 -15.79 -11.63 3.37
N THR A 92 -16.47 -11.63 4.53
CA THR A 92 -17.33 -10.53 4.98
C THR A 92 -16.57 -9.22 5.21
N ILE A 93 -15.27 -9.29 5.55
CA ILE A 93 -14.41 -8.12 5.69
C ILE A 93 -13.93 -7.65 4.32
N PHE A 94 -13.45 -8.56 3.49
CA PHE A 94 -13.01 -8.26 2.13
C PHE A 94 -12.94 -9.53 1.28
N ASP A 95 -13.36 -9.46 0.02
CA ASP A 95 -13.18 -10.57 -0.91
C ASP A 95 -11.70 -10.79 -1.19
N ILE A 96 -11.22 -11.93 -0.71
CA ILE A 96 -9.81 -12.29 -0.80
C ILE A 96 -9.32 -12.45 -2.23
N ASN A 97 -10.20 -12.80 -3.17
CA ASN A 97 -9.83 -12.97 -4.57
C ASN A 97 -9.42 -11.65 -5.23
N LEU A 98 -9.94 -10.52 -4.72
CA LEU A 98 -9.56 -9.19 -5.16
C LEU A 98 -8.25 -8.71 -4.53
N LEU A 99 -7.80 -9.34 -3.45
CA LEU A 99 -6.62 -8.92 -2.69
C LEU A 99 -5.32 -9.43 -3.31
N ASP A 100 -4.32 -8.57 -3.36
CA ASP A 100 -2.96 -8.91 -3.78
C ASP A 100 -2.41 -10.10 -2.98
N LYS A 101 -1.49 -10.86 -3.57
CA LYS A 101 -0.96 -12.06 -2.94
C LYS A 101 0.37 -11.77 -2.26
N TYR A 102 0.49 -12.30 -1.05
CA TYR A 102 1.75 -12.38 -0.35
C TYR A 102 2.66 -13.40 -1.01
N VAL A 103 3.82 -12.94 -1.49
CA VAL A 103 4.87 -13.81 -2.04
C VAL A 103 6.03 -13.89 -1.03
N PRO A 104 6.29 -15.06 -0.43
CA PRO A 104 7.47 -15.26 0.40
C PRO A 104 8.75 -14.98 -0.39
N PHE A 105 9.72 -14.31 0.22
CA PHE A 105 11.00 -13.96 -0.44
C PHE A 105 11.71 -15.15 -1.08
N LYS A 106 11.64 -16.33 -0.45
CA LYS A 106 12.21 -17.59 -0.97
C LYS A 106 11.60 -18.03 -2.31
N ASN A 107 10.38 -17.60 -2.62
CA ASN A 107 9.67 -17.96 -3.84
C ASN A 107 9.89 -16.94 -4.98
N ILE A 108 10.62 -15.84 -4.74
CA ILE A 108 10.91 -14.84 -5.75
C ILE A 108 12.16 -15.26 -6.55
N PRO A 109 12.07 -15.43 -7.88
CA PRO A 109 13.22 -15.76 -8.73
C PRO A 109 14.34 -14.73 -8.61
N SER A 110 15.60 -15.17 -8.55
CA SER A 110 16.76 -14.28 -8.38
C SER A 110 16.83 -13.17 -9.42
N ARG A 111 16.50 -13.47 -10.69
CA ARG A 111 16.45 -12.50 -11.80
C ARG A 111 15.42 -11.39 -11.65
N GLN A 112 14.46 -11.55 -10.74
CA GLN A 112 13.42 -10.55 -10.42
C GLN A 112 13.71 -9.83 -9.09
N LYS A 113 14.73 -10.24 -8.32
CA LYS A 113 15.05 -9.60 -7.05
C LYS A 113 15.67 -8.23 -7.28
N LEU A 114 16.69 -8.15 -8.13
CA LEU A 114 17.33 -6.89 -8.48
C LEU A 114 17.07 -6.59 -9.95
N ILE A 115 16.48 -5.43 -10.21
CA ILE A 115 16.37 -4.87 -11.55
C ILE A 115 17.16 -3.58 -11.50
N ASN A 116 18.09 -3.44 -12.43
CA ASN A 116 18.76 -2.18 -12.68
C ASN A 116 18.31 -1.72 -14.05
N LEU A 117 17.51 -0.66 -14.11
CA LEU A 117 17.16 -0.01 -15.36
C LEU A 117 18.05 1.20 -15.54
N ASP A 118 18.50 1.41 -16.76
CA ASP A 118 19.17 2.66 -17.10
C ASP A 118 18.17 3.81 -16.95
N SER A 119 18.65 4.95 -16.44
CA SER A 119 17.80 6.13 -16.26
C SER A 119 17.27 6.65 -17.58
N LYS A 120 18.08 6.55 -18.64
CA LYS A 120 17.72 6.85 -20.02
C LYS A 120 18.41 5.89 -20.96
N ILE A 121 17.76 5.58 -22.07
CA ILE A 121 18.36 4.87 -23.19
C ILE A 121 18.61 5.84 -24.35
N SER A 122 19.71 5.63 -25.07
CA SER A 122 20.04 6.40 -26.28
C SER A 122 19.10 6.01 -27.42
N ASN A 123 18.74 6.99 -28.26
CA ASN A 123 17.87 6.80 -29.44
C ASN A 123 16.51 6.21 -29.05
N ALA A 124 15.87 6.78 -28.01
CA ALA A 124 14.47 6.51 -27.72
C ALA A 124 13.58 7.12 -28.81
N ASP A 125 12.59 6.36 -29.25
CA ASP A 125 11.60 6.78 -30.25
C ASP A 125 10.55 7.71 -29.62
N TYR A 126 10.28 7.54 -28.32
CA TYR A 126 9.27 8.30 -27.57
C TYR A 126 9.72 8.62 -26.14
N GLU A 127 9.23 9.76 -25.65
CA GLU A 127 9.31 10.16 -24.25
C GLU A 127 7.93 9.95 -23.63
N ILE A 128 7.84 9.16 -22.56
CA ILE A 128 6.57 8.81 -21.91
C ILE A 128 6.57 9.40 -20.51
N TYR A 129 5.53 10.16 -20.19
CA TYR A 129 5.29 10.66 -18.84
C TYR A 129 4.13 9.91 -18.21
N THR A 130 4.29 9.52 -16.94
CA THR A 130 3.32 8.72 -16.21
C THR A 130 3.00 9.38 -14.87
N ASP A 131 1.74 9.32 -14.47
CA ASP A 131 1.30 9.80 -13.16
C ASP A 131 0.09 9.01 -12.65
N GLY A 132 -0.04 8.95 -11.32
CA GLY A 132 -1.14 8.31 -10.61
C GLY A 132 -1.81 9.27 -9.64
N SER A 133 -3.12 9.46 -9.77
CA SER A 133 -3.87 10.36 -8.90
C SER A 133 -4.89 9.63 -8.05
N ARG A 134 -5.15 10.17 -6.85
CA ARG A 134 -6.27 9.78 -6.00
C ARG A 134 -6.95 11.03 -5.45
N ILE A 135 -8.25 11.12 -5.67
CA ILE A 135 -9.11 12.15 -5.11
C ILE A 135 -10.18 11.43 -4.30
N GLU A 136 -10.25 11.75 -3.00
CA GLU A 136 -11.10 11.05 -2.04
C GLU A 136 -10.82 9.53 -2.04
N ASN A 137 -11.74 8.75 -2.59
CA ASN A 137 -11.63 7.29 -2.71
C ASN A 137 -11.53 6.78 -4.14
N GLU A 138 -11.50 7.68 -5.12
CA GLU A 138 -11.37 7.31 -6.51
C GLU A 138 -9.91 7.45 -6.94
N THR A 139 -9.42 6.49 -7.72
CA THR A 139 -8.00 6.42 -8.10
C THR A 139 -7.92 6.19 -9.60
N GLY A 140 -7.00 6.88 -10.25
CA GLY A 140 -6.76 6.74 -11.69
C GLY A 140 -5.29 6.95 -12.00
N PHE A 141 -4.87 6.53 -13.17
CA PHE A 141 -3.54 6.81 -13.67
C PHE A 141 -3.57 7.18 -15.15
N ALA A 142 -2.53 7.87 -15.59
CA ALA A 142 -2.37 8.25 -16.97
C ALA A 142 -0.98 7.95 -17.51
N VAL A 143 -0.92 7.74 -18.82
CA VAL A 143 0.30 7.58 -19.59
C VAL A 143 0.23 8.51 -20.80
N CYS A 144 1.13 9.48 -20.86
CA CYS A 144 1.22 10.48 -21.91
C CYS A 144 2.44 10.19 -22.78
N ILE A 145 2.21 9.96 -24.07
CA ILE A 145 3.25 9.59 -25.02
C ILE A 145 3.57 10.81 -25.87
N LEU A 146 4.82 11.24 -25.84
CA LEU A 146 5.34 12.38 -26.57
C LEU A 146 6.37 11.92 -27.60
N LYS A 147 6.33 12.56 -28.77
CA LYS A 147 7.35 12.44 -29.81
C LYS A 147 7.82 13.84 -30.17
N ASP A 148 9.12 14.08 -30.14
CA ASP A 148 9.72 15.40 -30.41
C ASP A 148 9.05 16.51 -29.56
N GLU A 149 8.83 16.24 -28.26
CA GLU A 149 8.14 17.11 -27.29
C GLU A 149 6.65 17.38 -27.55
N ILE A 150 6.08 16.80 -28.62
CA ILE A 150 4.67 16.92 -28.97
C ILE A 150 3.90 15.74 -28.39
N ASN A 151 2.84 16.03 -27.63
CA ASN A 151 1.92 15.00 -27.16
C ASN A 151 1.15 14.38 -28.33
N ILE A 152 1.30 13.07 -28.52
CA ILE A 152 0.65 12.34 -29.60
C ILE A 152 -0.50 11.46 -29.12
N GLN A 153 -0.43 10.95 -27.89
CA GLN A 153 -1.42 10.02 -27.37
C GLN A 153 -1.42 9.97 -25.85
N ASN A 154 -2.61 9.93 -25.26
CA ASN A 154 -2.82 9.76 -23.83
C ASN A 154 -3.68 8.52 -23.57
N TYR A 155 -3.31 7.76 -22.55
CA TYR A 155 -4.11 6.67 -22.00
C TYR A 155 -4.52 7.03 -20.58
N LEU A 156 -5.81 6.92 -20.29
CA LEU A 156 -6.40 7.28 -19.00
C LEU A 156 -7.16 6.07 -18.47
N PHE A 157 -6.81 5.63 -17.28
CA PHE A 157 -7.41 4.47 -16.67
C PHE A 157 -7.91 4.74 -15.26
N LYS A 158 -9.14 4.34 -15.00
CA LYS A 158 -9.79 4.38 -13.69
C LYS A 158 -9.57 3.04 -12.97
N LEU A 159 -9.01 3.11 -11.77
CA LEU A 159 -8.81 1.96 -10.88
C LEU A 159 -10.00 1.78 -9.94
N ASN A 160 -9.99 0.67 -9.19
CA ASN A 160 -10.98 0.44 -8.14
C ASN A 160 -10.71 1.35 -6.94
N THR A 161 -11.75 1.61 -6.15
CA THR A 161 -11.70 2.56 -5.02
C THR A 161 -10.75 2.16 -3.89
N PHE A 162 -10.42 0.87 -3.80
CA PHE A 162 -9.47 0.33 -2.84
C PHE A 162 -8.00 0.54 -3.23
N ASN A 163 -7.70 0.95 -4.48
CA ASN A 163 -6.32 1.05 -4.97
C ASN A 163 -5.65 2.34 -4.48
N SER A 164 -4.39 2.25 -4.06
CA SER A 164 -3.64 3.43 -3.60
C SER A 164 -3.00 4.20 -4.75
N VAL A 165 -2.65 5.48 -4.52
CA VAL A 165 -1.79 6.28 -5.43
C VAL A 165 -0.55 5.51 -5.86
N PHE A 166 0.17 4.89 -4.92
CA PHE A 166 1.34 4.06 -5.23
C PHE A 166 1.07 2.96 -6.27
N GLN A 167 -0.11 2.33 -6.24
CA GLN A 167 -0.45 1.32 -7.23
C GLN A 167 -0.81 1.93 -8.58
N ALA A 168 -1.42 3.12 -8.58
CA ALA A 168 -1.73 3.88 -9.79
C ALA A 168 -0.44 4.28 -10.52
N GLU A 169 0.51 4.87 -9.79
CA GLU A 169 1.86 5.19 -10.28
C GLU A 169 2.55 3.97 -10.88
N LEU A 170 2.57 2.86 -10.15
CA LEU A 170 3.25 1.66 -10.59
C LEU A 170 2.54 0.99 -11.79
N ALA A 171 1.20 1.06 -11.85
CA ALA A 171 0.43 0.57 -12.99
C ALA A 171 0.66 1.42 -14.25
N ALA A 172 0.84 2.74 -14.10
CA ALA A 172 1.19 3.62 -15.21
C ALA A 172 2.54 3.24 -15.84
N ILE A 173 3.54 2.99 -14.99
CA ILE A 173 4.86 2.50 -15.43
C ILE A 173 4.73 1.12 -16.10
N GLU A 174 3.98 0.18 -15.50
CA GLU A 174 3.76 -1.15 -16.10
C GLU A 174 3.09 -1.03 -17.48
N PHE A 175 2.10 -0.16 -17.62
CA PHE A 175 1.41 0.07 -18.88
C PHE A 175 2.36 0.63 -19.94
N ALA A 176 3.14 1.66 -19.61
CA ALA A 176 4.12 2.25 -20.53
C ALA A 176 5.17 1.22 -21.00
N VAL A 177 5.64 0.37 -20.09
CA VAL A 177 6.56 -0.75 -20.42
C VAL A 177 5.91 -1.73 -21.40
N ASN A 178 4.68 -2.17 -21.11
CA ASN A 178 3.97 -3.12 -21.97
C ASN A 178 3.64 -2.51 -23.34
N TRP A 179 3.32 -1.22 -23.39
CA TRP A 179 3.11 -0.48 -24.63
C TRP A 179 4.39 -0.47 -25.49
N ALA A 180 5.55 -0.13 -24.91
CA ALA A 180 6.83 -0.13 -25.63
C ALA A 180 7.18 -1.50 -26.21
N VAL A 181 6.96 -2.57 -25.43
CA VAL A 181 7.17 -3.96 -25.89
C VAL A 181 6.21 -4.32 -27.02
N LYS A 182 4.93 -3.94 -26.92
CA LYS A 182 3.91 -4.23 -27.92
C LYS A 182 4.20 -3.53 -29.24
N GLU A 183 4.51 -2.24 -29.19
CA GLU A 183 4.80 -1.42 -30.38
C GLU A 183 6.23 -1.67 -30.91
N LYS A 184 7.07 -2.41 -30.17
CA LYS A 184 8.47 -2.74 -30.50
C LYS A 184 9.36 -1.52 -30.65
N VAL A 185 9.17 -0.53 -29.78
CA VAL A 185 9.87 0.77 -29.80
C VAL A 185 10.71 0.95 -28.54
N LYS A 186 11.69 1.83 -28.63
CA LYS A 186 12.51 2.27 -27.49
C LYS A 186 11.87 3.51 -26.86
N VAL A 187 11.77 3.53 -25.54
CA VAL A 187 11.14 4.65 -24.82
C VAL A 187 11.94 5.06 -23.59
N ASN A 188 11.85 6.34 -23.23
CA ASN A 188 12.23 6.82 -21.91
C ASN A 188 10.97 7.12 -21.11
N ILE A 189 10.80 6.49 -19.95
CA ILE A 189 9.68 6.70 -19.03
C ILE A 189 10.11 7.67 -17.93
N HIS A 190 9.29 8.68 -17.70
CA HIS A 190 9.45 9.68 -16.64
C HIS A 190 8.30 9.56 -15.65
N THR A 191 8.65 9.40 -14.38
CA THR A 191 7.70 9.36 -13.27
C THR A 191 8.22 10.24 -12.15
N ASP A 192 7.36 10.92 -11.42
CA ASP A 192 7.75 11.62 -10.19
C ASP A 192 7.60 10.74 -8.93
N SER A 193 7.18 9.49 -9.09
CA SER A 193 7.03 8.54 -7.99
C SER A 193 8.35 7.83 -7.64
N LEU A 194 9.13 8.46 -6.75
CA LEU A 194 10.28 7.80 -6.09
C LEU A 194 9.88 6.50 -5.39
N SER A 195 8.64 6.43 -4.90
CA SER A 195 8.13 5.23 -4.23
C SER A 195 8.00 4.04 -5.18
N SER A 196 7.54 4.27 -6.41
CA SER A 196 7.48 3.25 -7.47
C SER A 196 8.87 2.79 -7.89
N ILE A 197 9.80 3.73 -8.14
CA ILE A 197 11.20 3.40 -8.48
C ILE A 197 11.85 2.59 -7.36
N SER A 198 11.67 3.01 -6.10
CA SER A 198 12.19 2.29 -4.93
C SER A 198 11.61 0.89 -4.81
N ALA A 199 10.32 0.71 -5.10
CA ALA A 199 9.67 -0.60 -5.08
C ALA A 199 10.18 -1.53 -6.19
N ILE A 200 10.43 -1.00 -7.40
CA ILE A 200 11.03 -1.73 -8.51
C ILE A 200 12.45 -2.17 -8.16
N ASN A 201 13.26 -1.29 -7.56
CA ASN A 201 14.64 -1.58 -7.19
C ASN A 201 14.76 -2.46 -5.93
N SER A 202 13.70 -2.57 -5.12
CA SER A 202 13.71 -3.34 -3.88
C SER A 202 13.76 -4.85 -4.12
N ALA A 203 14.75 -5.52 -3.52
CA ALA A 203 14.86 -6.98 -3.53
C ALA A 203 13.82 -7.69 -2.64
N ASN A 204 13.21 -6.96 -1.70
CA ASN A 204 12.43 -7.54 -0.60
C ASN A 204 10.91 -7.34 -0.73
N THR A 205 10.42 -6.98 -1.92
CA THR A 205 8.98 -6.82 -2.13
C THR A 205 8.25 -8.15 -1.97
N ARG A 206 7.15 -8.14 -1.22
CA ARG A 206 6.32 -9.34 -0.95
C ARG A 206 4.96 -9.29 -1.66
N SER A 207 4.78 -8.31 -2.54
CA SER A 207 3.57 -8.11 -3.34
C SER A 207 3.71 -8.85 -4.67
N GLU A 208 2.73 -9.69 -5.03
CA GLU A 208 2.68 -10.34 -6.33
C GLU A 208 2.53 -9.30 -7.45
N PHE A 209 1.68 -8.29 -7.26
CA PHE A 209 1.54 -7.17 -8.18
C PHE A 209 2.89 -6.49 -8.50
N VAL A 210 3.65 -6.06 -7.47
CA VAL A 210 4.96 -5.42 -7.69
C VAL A 210 5.93 -6.38 -8.39
N ASN A 211 5.95 -7.67 -8.01
CA ASN A 211 6.81 -8.67 -8.63
C ASN A 211 6.45 -8.91 -10.12
N LYS A 212 5.17 -8.81 -10.48
CA LYS A 212 4.71 -8.89 -11.87
C LYS A 212 5.23 -7.69 -12.69
N VAL A 213 5.07 -6.47 -12.18
CA VAL A 213 5.59 -5.25 -12.83
C VAL A 213 7.10 -5.36 -13.04
N LYS A 214 7.83 -5.76 -12.00
CA LYS A 214 9.27 -6.05 -12.09
C LYS A 214 9.59 -7.07 -13.18
N SER A 215 8.85 -8.17 -13.26
CA SER A 215 9.07 -9.16 -14.31
C SER A 215 8.83 -8.62 -15.73
N ASN A 216 7.89 -7.69 -15.91
CA ASN A 216 7.61 -7.07 -17.20
C ASN A 216 8.71 -6.10 -17.59
N ILE A 217 9.15 -5.25 -16.66
CA ILE A 217 10.31 -4.36 -16.82
C ILE A 217 11.56 -5.17 -17.19
N TYR A 218 11.84 -6.28 -16.50
CA TYR A 218 12.99 -7.13 -16.82
C TYR A 218 12.93 -7.72 -18.24
N LYS A 219 11.73 -8.05 -18.74
CA LYS A 219 11.57 -8.55 -20.12
C LYS A 219 11.78 -7.45 -21.16
N ALA A 220 11.44 -6.20 -20.82
CA ALA A 220 11.64 -5.02 -21.63
C ALA A 220 13.02 -4.38 -21.47
N LYS A 221 13.97 -5.05 -20.80
CA LYS A 221 15.34 -4.55 -20.61
C LYS A 221 15.93 -4.21 -21.97
N ASN A 222 16.60 -3.05 -22.06
CA ASN A 222 17.15 -2.43 -23.29
C ASN A 222 16.13 -1.71 -24.20
N MET A 223 14.82 -1.81 -23.94
CA MET A 223 13.79 -1.04 -24.67
C MET A 223 13.26 0.15 -23.85
N VAL A 224 13.50 0.15 -22.55
CA VAL A 224 12.91 1.13 -21.63
C VAL A 224 14.01 1.74 -20.76
N GLY A 225 14.13 3.06 -20.77
CA GLY A 225 14.76 3.84 -19.71
C GLY A 225 13.72 4.27 -18.68
N LEU A 226 14.09 4.39 -17.40
CA LEU A 226 13.20 4.85 -16.34
C LEU A 226 13.90 5.91 -15.48
N SER A 227 13.47 7.15 -15.59
CA SER A 227 14.00 8.27 -14.81
C SER A 227 12.97 8.88 -13.87
N TRP A 228 13.48 9.35 -12.73
CA TRP A 228 12.71 10.18 -11.83
C TRP A 228 12.74 11.64 -12.31
N VAL A 229 11.57 12.29 -12.32
CA VAL A 229 11.43 13.73 -12.54
C VAL A 229 10.83 14.38 -11.30
N LYS A 230 11.15 15.65 -11.06
CA LYS A 230 10.61 16.36 -9.90
C LYS A 230 9.17 16.79 -10.19
N ALA A 231 8.25 16.51 -9.26
CA ALA A 231 6.87 16.96 -9.33
C ALA A 231 6.78 18.50 -9.24
N HIS A 232 5.81 19.09 -9.94
CA HIS A 232 5.39 20.49 -9.83
C HIS A 232 6.50 21.54 -10.01
N VAL A 233 7.37 21.35 -10.99
CA VAL A 233 8.43 22.32 -11.35
C VAL A 233 8.37 22.82 -12.79
N GLY A 234 7.22 22.71 -13.47
CA GLY A 234 7.09 23.25 -14.83
C GLY A 234 7.56 22.31 -15.95
N ILE A 235 7.71 21.00 -15.70
CA ILE A 235 8.04 20.03 -16.77
C ILE A 235 6.76 19.72 -17.55
N PRO A 236 6.61 20.16 -18.82
CA PRO A 236 5.32 20.12 -19.51
C PRO A 236 4.72 18.71 -19.62
N GLY A 237 5.56 17.69 -19.88
CA GLY A 237 5.11 16.30 -19.93
C GLY A 237 4.62 15.76 -18.58
N ASN A 238 5.28 16.13 -17.47
CA ASN A 238 4.86 15.70 -16.13
C ASN A 238 3.58 16.41 -15.69
N GLU A 239 3.45 17.70 -16.00
CA GLU A 239 2.22 18.45 -15.71
C GLU A 239 1.04 17.94 -16.53
N LEU A 240 1.27 17.56 -17.79
CA LEU A 240 0.27 16.89 -18.60
C LEU A 240 -0.14 15.56 -17.97
N ALA A 241 0.81 14.71 -17.55
CA ALA A 241 0.50 13.43 -16.92
C ALA A 241 -0.32 13.61 -15.63
N ASP A 242 0.04 14.56 -14.75
CA ASP A 242 -0.73 14.89 -13.54
C ASP A 242 -2.17 15.34 -13.85
N GLN A 243 -2.34 16.18 -14.87
CA GLN A 243 -3.67 16.59 -15.33
C GLN A 243 -4.48 15.39 -15.86
N GLN A 244 -3.87 14.54 -16.70
CA GLN A 244 -4.55 13.38 -17.26
C GLN A 244 -4.87 12.32 -16.19
N ALA A 245 -4.03 12.13 -15.18
CA ALA A 245 -4.27 11.19 -14.09
C ALA A 245 -5.46 11.62 -13.22
N LYS A 246 -5.61 12.94 -13.00
CA LYS A 246 -6.80 13.52 -12.34
C LYS A 246 -8.06 13.34 -13.20
N LEU A 247 -7.96 13.52 -14.52
CA LEU A 247 -9.08 13.26 -15.43
C LEU A 247 -9.46 11.77 -15.49
N ALA A 248 -8.47 10.87 -15.40
CA ALA A 248 -8.69 9.42 -15.44
C ALA A 248 -9.63 8.91 -14.33
N ILE A 249 -9.71 9.63 -13.21
CA ILE A 249 -10.65 9.33 -12.11
C ILE A 249 -12.12 9.39 -12.56
N THR A 250 -12.47 10.27 -13.50
CA THR A 250 -13.85 10.49 -13.94
C THR A 250 -14.11 9.94 -15.35
N SER A 251 -13.16 10.07 -16.27
CA SER A 251 -13.32 9.72 -17.68
C SER A 251 -12.46 8.54 -18.15
N GLY A 252 -11.62 7.98 -17.28
CA GLY A 252 -10.72 6.88 -17.63
C GLY A 252 -11.45 5.55 -17.86
N GLU A 253 -10.91 4.73 -18.75
CA GLU A 253 -11.38 3.36 -18.95
C GLU A 253 -11.12 2.52 -17.69
N LYS A 254 -12.02 1.60 -17.35
CA LYS A 254 -11.84 0.74 -16.17
C LYS A 254 -10.61 -0.16 -16.34
N PHE A 255 -9.69 -0.10 -15.39
CA PHE A 255 -8.51 -0.96 -15.34
C PHE A 255 -8.44 -1.65 -13.97
N VAL A 256 -8.36 -2.98 -13.97
CA VAL A 256 -8.47 -3.77 -12.75
C VAL A 256 -7.09 -4.27 -12.31
N ILE A 257 -6.69 -3.89 -11.10
CA ILE A 257 -5.53 -4.42 -10.39
C ILE A 257 -5.97 -4.86 -8.98
N PRO A 258 -5.23 -5.78 -8.34
CA PRO A 258 -5.61 -6.28 -7.03
C PRO A 258 -5.54 -5.20 -5.94
N ALA A 259 -6.32 -5.36 -4.88
CA ALA A 259 -6.30 -4.49 -3.71
C ALA A 259 -4.98 -4.62 -2.95
N PRO A 260 -4.42 -3.52 -2.45
CA PRO A 260 -3.14 -3.55 -1.75
C PRO A 260 -3.32 -4.03 -0.31
N TYR A 261 -2.24 -4.56 0.29
CA TYR A 261 -2.23 -4.91 1.71
C TYR A 261 -2.60 -3.74 2.63
N SER A 262 -2.25 -2.51 2.24
CA SER A 262 -2.62 -1.29 2.98
C SER A 262 -4.14 -1.10 3.09
N HIS A 263 -4.90 -1.50 2.07
CA HIS A 263 -6.37 -1.44 2.10
C HIS A 263 -6.92 -2.40 3.16
N LEU A 264 -6.46 -3.66 3.18
CA LEU A 264 -6.81 -4.62 4.22
C LEU A 264 -6.49 -4.08 5.63
N LYS A 265 -5.32 -3.46 5.81
CA LYS A 265 -4.97 -2.83 7.10
C LYS A 265 -5.94 -1.70 7.49
N GLY A 266 -6.42 -0.94 6.51
CA GLY A 266 -7.45 0.08 6.72
C GLY A 266 -8.78 -0.53 7.18
N LEU A 267 -9.24 -1.58 6.51
CA LEU A 267 -10.46 -2.31 6.89
C LEU A 267 -10.37 -2.89 8.30
N LEU A 268 -9.23 -3.46 8.67
CA LEU A 268 -9.02 -4.01 10.01
C LEU A 268 -8.94 -2.93 11.09
N LYS A 269 -8.51 -1.71 10.75
CA LYS A 269 -8.58 -0.58 11.66
C LYS A 269 -10.04 -0.21 11.94
N ASN A 270 -10.90 -0.20 10.91
CA ASN A 270 -12.34 0.03 11.07
C ASN A 270 -12.99 -1.10 11.87
N TYR A 271 -12.60 -2.36 11.62
CA TYR A 271 -13.02 -3.52 12.40
C TYR A 271 -12.72 -3.34 13.90
N ILE A 272 -11.49 -2.93 14.26
CA ILE A 272 -11.12 -2.67 15.67
C ILE A 272 -12.01 -1.58 16.28
N VAL A 273 -12.28 -0.50 15.54
CA VAL A 273 -13.13 0.60 16.02
C VAL A 273 -14.58 0.12 16.24
N ASN A 274 -15.13 -0.66 15.31
CA ASN A 274 -16.49 -1.17 15.42
C ASN A 274 -16.65 -2.14 16.58
N GLU A 275 -15.78 -3.15 16.70
CA GLU A 275 -15.81 -4.08 17.83
C GLU A 275 -15.60 -3.37 19.16
N TRP A 276 -14.80 -2.30 19.18
CA TRP A 276 -14.60 -1.51 20.40
C TRP A 276 -15.83 -0.67 20.75
N ASN A 277 -16.56 -0.14 19.77
CA ASN A 277 -17.80 0.60 20.03
C ASN A 277 -18.93 -0.28 20.58
N GLU A 278 -18.92 -1.57 20.24
CA GLU A 278 -19.90 -2.56 20.70
C GLU A 278 -19.52 -3.19 22.06
N TYR A 279 -18.32 -2.91 22.58
CA TYR A 279 -17.74 -3.50 23.79
C TYR A 279 -17.88 -2.62 25.04
#